data_AF-A0A1F6V261-F1
#
_entry.id   AF-A0A1F6V261-F1
#
_cell.length_a   1.000
_cell.length_b   1.000
_cell.length_c   1.000
_cell.angle_alpha   90.00
_cell.angle_beta   90.00
_cell.angle_gamma   90.00
#
_symmetry.space_group_name_H-M   'P 1'
#
loop_
_entity.id
_entity.type
_entity.pdbx_description
1 polymer ?
#
loop_
_entity_poly.entity_id
_entity_poly.type
_entity_poly.pdbx_seq_one_letter_code
_entity_poly.pdbx_strand_id
1 'polypeptide(L)'
;MLSYILRIMQEFERMHGQHPQVIYLNSRHMRQLMHECPDLFSEHRPVPLGFRIVELPEEEMPHPKAAWLPPQTPELLRVVKPAKASARAGTSRRKIHAKKQH
;
A
#
# COMPACT_ATOMS: atom_id res chain seq x y z
N MET A 1 9.02 5.42 -17.41
CA MET A 1 8.98 5.09 -15.98
C MET A 1 9.49 3.69 -15.68
N LEU A 2 8.95 2.62 -16.28
CA LEU A 2 9.35 1.24 -15.95
C LEU A 2 10.86 1.00 -16.13
N SER A 3 11.45 1.48 -17.23
CA SER A 3 12.89 1.40 -17.48
C SER A 3 13.74 2.07 -16.40
N TYR A 4 13.25 3.16 -15.82
CA TYR A 4 13.92 3.86 -14.73
C TYR A 4 13.90 3.04 -13.44
N ILE A 5 12.77 2.39 -13.13
CA ILE A 5 12.65 1.48 -11.99
C ILE A 5 13.62 0.30 -12.14
N LEU A 6 13.66 -0.33 -13.32
CA LEU A 6 14.57 -1.44 -13.59
C LEU A 6 16.04 -1.02 -13.43
N ARG A 7 16.39 0.19 -13.84
CA ARG A 7 17.75 0.73 -13.65
C ARG A 7 18.09 0.91 -12.18
N ILE A 8 17.18 1.45 -11.37
CA ILE A 8 17.37 1.59 -9.92
C ILE A 8 17.53 0.22 -9.27
N MET A 9 16.76 -0.78 -9.71
CA MET A 9 16.88 -2.15 -9.21
C MET A 9 18.25 -2.75 -9.50
N GLN A 10 18.72 -2.63 -10.74
CA GLN A 10 20.04 -3.13 -11.14
C GLN A 10 21.16 -2.43 -10.37
N GLU A 11 21.02 -1.11 -10.15
CA GLU A 11 22.00 -0.35 -9.38
C GLU A 11 22.01 -0.78 -7.91
N PHE A 12 20.84 -0.99 -7.30
CA PHE A 12 20.71 -1.51 -5.95
C PHE A 12 21.36 -2.89 -5.82
N GLU A 13 21.05 -3.80 -6.74
CA GLU A 13 21.60 -5.15 -6.75
C GLU A 13 23.12 -5.15 -6.90
N ARG A 14 23.66 -4.28 -7.77
CA ARG A 14 25.10 -4.11 -7.92
C ARG A 14 25.78 -3.56 -6.66
N MET A 15 25.12 -2.64 -5.94
CA MET A 15 25.69 -2.02 -4.74
C MET A 15 25.59 -2.92 -3.50
N HIS A 16 24.52 -3.70 -3.37
CA HIS A 16 24.21 -4.46 -2.15
C HIS A 16 24.35 -5.98 -2.31
N GLY A 17 24.53 -6.48 -3.54
CA GLY A 17 24.62 -7.90 -3.85
C GLY A 17 23.31 -8.67 -3.67
N GLN A 18 22.18 -7.96 -3.55
CA GLN A 18 20.87 -8.55 -3.29
C GLN A 18 19.79 -7.86 -4.13
N HIS A 19 18.83 -8.65 -4.59
CA HIS A 19 17.67 -8.13 -5.31
C HIS A 19 16.76 -7.33 -4.36
N PRO A 20 16.33 -6.12 -4.74
CA PRO A 20 15.39 -5.35 -3.92
C PRO A 20 14.03 -6.04 -3.86
N GLN A 21 13.39 -6.00 -2.70
CA GLN A 21 12.04 -6.56 -2.52
C GLN A 21 10.96 -5.50 -2.65
N VAL A 22 11.32 -4.22 -2.49
CA VAL A 22 10.39 -3.09 -2.52
C VAL A 22 10.94 -1.95 -3.35
N ILE A 23 10.07 -1.37 -4.17
CA ILE A 23 10.27 -0.08 -4.82
C ILE A 23 9.27 0.91 -4.23
N TYR A 24 9.79 1.99 -3.68
CA TYR A 24 8.98 3.11 -3.24
C TYR A 24 8.81 4.10 -4.39
N LEU A 25 7.56 4.42 -4.71
CA LEU A 25 7.17 5.44 -5.70
C LEU A 25 6.28 6.50 -5.06
N ASN A 26 6.31 7.72 -5.58
CA ASN A 26 5.28 8.70 -5.23
C ASN A 26 4.08 8.60 -6.17
N SER A 27 3.00 9.29 -5.84
CA SER A 27 1.75 9.26 -6.62
C SER A 27 1.90 9.72 -8.07
N ARG A 28 2.84 10.62 -8.35
CA ARG A 28 3.13 11.05 -9.73
C ARG A 28 3.79 9.92 -10.52
N HIS A 29 4.83 9.29 -9.96
CA HIS A 29 5.53 8.17 -10.57
C HIS A 29 4.63 6.94 -10.72
N MET A 30 3.76 6.67 -9.74
CA MET A 30 2.79 5.59 -9.80
C MET A 30 1.81 5.77 -10.96
N ARG A 31 1.20 6.96 -11.09
CA ARG A 31 0.30 7.27 -12.20
C ARG A 31 0.98 7.12 -13.55
N GLN A 32 2.23 7.59 -13.67
CA GLN A 32 2.98 7.45 -14.91
C GLN A 32 3.25 5.97 -15.25
N LEU A 33 3.60 5.15 -14.26
CA LEU A 33 3.83 3.72 -14.45
C LEU A 33 2.54 2.99 -14.88
N MET A 34 1.40 3.31 -14.27
CA MET A 34 0.10 2.73 -14.65
C MET A 34 -0.31 3.13 -16.07
N HIS A 35 -0.01 4.35 -16.49
CA HIS A 35 -0.31 4.82 -17.84
C HIS A 35 0.58 4.15 -18.90
N GLU A 36 1.88 3.98 -18.61
CA GLU A 36 2.82 3.35 -19.54
C GLU A 36 2.64 1.83 -19.62
N CYS A 37 2.23 1.19 -18.51
CA CYS A 37 2.16 -0.26 -18.38
C CYS A 37 0.87 -0.69 -17.66
N PRO A 38 -0.32 -0.46 -18.24
CA PRO A 38 -1.60 -0.77 -17.60
C PRO A 38 -1.74 -2.27 -17.32
N ASP A 39 -1.16 -3.12 -18.17
CA ASP A 39 -1.24 -4.57 -18.04
C ASP A 39 -0.59 -5.11 -16.75
N LEU A 40 0.39 -4.39 -16.19
CA LEU A 40 1.02 -4.77 -14.91
C LEU A 40 0.07 -4.68 -13.72
N PHE A 41 -0.98 -3.87 -13.85
CA PHE A 41 -1.98 -3.61 -12.81
C PHE A 41 -3.35 -4.19 -13.15
N SER A 42 -3.45 -4.97 -14.23
CA SER A 42 -4.70 -5.59 -14.64
C SER A 42 -5.08 -6.74 -13.71
N GLU A 43 -6.27 -6.66 -13.11
CA GLU A 43 -6.80 -7.71 -12.21
C GLU A 43 -7.02 -9.04 -12.93
N HIS A 44 -7.21 -9.02 -14.25
CA HIS A 44 -7.49 -10.21 -15.05
C HIS A 44 -6.24 -11.06 -15.33
N ARG A 45 -5.05 -10.46 -15.28
CA ARG A 45 -3.78 -11.16 -15.47
C ARG A 45 -2.69 -10.49 -14.64
N PRO A 46 -2.61 -10.81 -13.33
CA PRO A 46 -1.58 -10.24 -12.48
C PRO A 46 -0.20 -10.68 -12.98
N VAL A 47 0.67 -9.72 -13.28
CA VAL A 47 2.06 -9.97 -13.67
C VAL A 47 2.93 -10.02 -12.41
N PRO A 48 3.58 -11.15 -12.08
CA PRO A 48 4.46 -11.21 -10.93
C PRO A 48 5.74 -10.41 -11.23
N LEU A 49 5.86 -9.24 -10.60
CA LEU A 49 7.02 -8.35 -10.77
C LEU A 49 8.28 -8.84 -10.05
N GLY A 50 8.15 -9.73 -9.07
CA GLY A 50 9.27 -10.15 -8.20
C GLY A 50 9.63 -9.16 -7.09
N PHE A 51 8.99 -7.99 -7.07
CA PHE A 51 9.10 -6.96 -6.04
C PHE A 51 7.73 -6.32 -5.79
N ARG A 52 7.60 -5.63 -4.66
CA ARG A 52 6.40 -4.87 -4.29
C ARG A 52 6.60 -3.40 -4.61
N ILE A 53 5.52 -2.72 -5.02
CA ILE A 53 5.52 -1.27 -5.17
C ILE A 53 4.75 -0.69 -3.99
N VAL A 54 5.36 0.29 -3.31
CA VAL A 54 4.73 1.03 -2.21
C VAL A 54 4.63 2.49 -2.62
N GLU A 55 3.41 3.03 -2.57
CA GLU A 55 3.16 4.44 -2.83
C GLU A 55 3.33 5.25 -1.54
N LEU A 56 4.12 6.33 -1.59
CA LEU A 56 4.28 7.30 -0.50
C LEU A 56 3.96 8.72 -1.00
N PRO A 57 3.66 9.67 -0.10
CA PRO A 57 3.46 11.07 -0.47
C PRO A 57 4.68 11.65 -1.19
N GLU A 58 4.43 12.58 -2.12
CA GLU A 58 5.50 13.19 -2.93
C GLU A 58 6.46 14.03 -2.08
N GLU A 59 5.96 14.60 -0.98
CA GLU A 59 6.74 15.39 -0.02
C GLU A 59 7.79 14.55 0.72
N GLU A 60 7.48 13.28 0.99
CA GLU A 60 8.39 12.36 1.67
C GLU A 60 9.40 11.74 0.69
N MET A 61 9.04 11.69 -0.59
CA MET A 61 9.82 10.97 -1.59
C MET A 61 9.78 11.62 -2.99
N PRO A 62 10.70 12.55 -3.25
CA PRO A 62 10.81 13.19 -4.56
C PRO A 62 11.34 12.25 -5.64
N HIS A 63 12.05 11.18 -5.26
CA HIS A 63 12.69 10.23 -6.17
C HIS A 63 12.37 8.78 -5.80
N PRO A 64 12.12 7.90 -6.79
CA PRO A 64 11.96 6.47 -6.57
C PRO A 64 13.16 5.87 -5.83
N LYS A 65 12.90 4.91 -4.94
CA LYS A 65 13.95 4.22 -4.19
C LYS A 65 13.71 2.72 -4.13
N ALA A 66 14.78 1.95 -4.31
CA ALA A 66 14.79 0.52 -4.04
C ALA A 66 15.20 0.23 -2.60
N ALA A 67 14.59 -0.79 -2.01
CA ALA A 67 14.90 -1.24 -0.68
C ALA A 67 14.81 -2.76 -0.55
N TRP A 68 15.62 -3.28 0.36
CA TRP A 68 15.50 -4.63 0.85
C TRP A 68 14.71 -4.60 2.16
N LEU A 69 13.67 -5.45 2.26
CA LEU A 69 12.99 -5.65 3.52
C LEU A 69 13.68 -6.81 4.25
N PRO A 70 14.11 -6.61 5.51
CA PRO A 70 14.54 -7.74 6.31
C PRO A 70 13.38 -8.73 6.47
N PRO A 71 13.66 -10.04 6.52
CA PRO A 71 12.64 -11.04 6.79
C PRO A 71 11.93 -10.65 8.09
N GLN A 72 10.62 -10.37 7.98
CA GLN A 72 9.85 -9.94 9.14
C GLN A 72 9.81 -11.11 10.13
N THR A 73 10.36 -10.90 11.33
CA THR A 73 10.05 -11.75 12.46
C THR A 73 8.55 -11.58 12.78
N PRO A 74 7.80 -12.67 13.02
CA PRO A 74 6.34 -12.64 13.16
C PRO A 74 5.80 -11.74 14.29
N GLU A 75 6.64 -11.17 15.16
CA GLU A 75 6.23 -10.25 16.22
C GLU A 75 5.74 -8.88 15.71
N LEU A 76 6.26 -8.37 14.58
CA LEU A 76 5.96 -7.00 14.14
C LEU A 76 4.60 -6.85 13.43
N LEU A 77 3.98 -7.96 13.00
CA LEU A 77 2.67 -7.97 12.34
C LEU A 77 1.50 -7.68 13.29
N ARG A 78 1.73 -7.61 14.62
CA ARG A 78 0.67 -7.39 15.62
C ARG A 78 0.30 -5.92 15.85
N VAL A 79 1.06 -4.96 15.31
CA VAL A 79 0.92 -3.54 15.69
C VAL A 79 -0.06 -2.74 14.81
N VAL A 80 -0.38 -3.19 13.60
CA VAL A 80 -1.32 -2.45 12.74
C VAL A 80 -2.76 -2.93 12.99
N LYS A 81 -3.31 -2.57 14.16
CA LYS A 81 -4.77 -2.59 14.34
C LYS A 81 -5.36 -1.49 13.45
N PRO A 82 -6.35 -1.79 12.58
CA PRO A 82 -7.06 -0.75 11.85
C PRO A 82 -7.74 0.17 12.87
N ALA A 83 -7.44 1.46 12.78
CA ALA A 83 -8.14 2.50 13.54
C ALA A 83 -9.64 2.32 13.30
N LYS A 84 -10.37 2.01 14.37
CA LYS A 84 -11.81 1.78 14.36
C LYS A 84 -12.50 2.92 13.60
N ALA A 85 -13.23 2.55 12.55
CA ALA A 85 -14.26 3.39 11.95
C ALA A 85 -15.15 3.98 13.06
N SER A 86 -15.04 5.29 13.25
CA SER A 86 -15.93 6.08 14.11
C SER A 86 -17.32 6.12 13.46
N ALA A 87 -18.12 5.08 13.68
CA ALA A 87 -19.53 5.09 13.38
C ALA A 87 -20.23 6.13 14.27
N ARG A 88 -20.50 7.32 13.73
CA ARG A 88 -21.51 8.23 14.27
C ARG A 88 -22.89 7.62 14.02
N ALA A 89 -23.33 6.75 14.92
CA ALA A 89 -24.71 6.27 14.97
C ALA A 89 -25.59 7.38 15.58
N GLY A 90 -26.25 8.15 14.70
CA GLY A 90 -27.29 9.09 15.08
C GLY A 90 -28.52 8.38 15.65
N THR A 91 -28.73 8.60 16.94
CA THR A 91 -29.99 8.72 17.68
C THR A 91 -31.14 7.71 17.43
N SER A 92 -31.27 6.85 18.43
CA SER A 92 -32.33 5.89 18.71
C SER A 92 -33.76 6.44 18.67
N ARG A 93 -34.63 5.66 18.01
CA ARG A 93 -36.11 5.66 18.09
C ARG A 93 -36.59 5.53 19.55
N ARG A 94 -37.33 6.52 20.05
CA ARG A 94 -38.19 6.35 21.24
C ARG A 94 -39.40 5.49 20.87
N LYS A 95 -39.47 4.28 21.42
CA LYS A 95 -40.74 3.59 21.70
C LYS A 95 -40.73 3.24 23.19
N ILE A 96 -41.69 3.76 23.94
CA ILE A 96 -42.01 3.20 25.26
C ILE A 96 -43.52 3.10 25.34
N HIS A 97 -43.97 1.86 25.57
CA HIS A 97 -45.35 1.48 25.83
C HIS A 97 -45.79 2.02 27.19
N ALA A 98 -46.99 2.61 27.26
CA ALA A 98 -47.69 2.82 28.53
C ALA A 98 -48.62 1.62 28.76
N LYS A 99 -48.33 0.87 29.82
CA LYS A 99 -49.00 -0.35 30.27
C LYS A 99 -50.25 0.04 31.07
N LYS A 100 -51.39 -0.50 30.67
CA LYS A 100 -52.70 -0.44 31.33
C LYS A 100 -52.70 -1.38 32.54
N GLN A 101 -53.02 -0.90 33.73
CA GLN A 101 -53.44 -1.75 34.86
C GLN A 101 -54.60 -1.09 35.62
N HIS A 102 -55.47 -1.99 36.09
CA HIS A 102 -56.81 -1.81 36.63
C HIS A 102 -56.85 -1.11 37.99
#